data_AF-A0ABC8JDC9-F1
#
_entry.id   AF-A0ABC8JDC9-F1
#
_cell.length_a   1.000
_cell.length_b   1.000
_cell.length_c   1.000
_cell.angle_alpha   90.00
_cell.angle_beta   90.00
_cell.angle_gamma   90.00
#
_symmetry.space_group_name_H-M   'P 1'
#
loop_
_entity.id
_entity.type
_entity.pdbx_description
1 polymer ?
#
loop_
_entity_poly.entity_id
_entity_poly.type
_entity_poly.pdbx_seq_one_letter_code
_entity_poly.pdbx_strand_id
1 'polypeptide(L)'
;DGRRVHVIERDLKEPQRFMGELMQAGGRLKLAQLGLEDCLKEIDAQESKSLAIYKDGKHGTLYYPSSTKFPYEPQGRFLRNGRLVQRLRKKAISLA
;
A
#
# COMPACT_ATOMS: atom_id res chain seq x y z
N ASP A 1 1.58 -21.07 -10.27
CA ASP A 1 1.05 -22.37 -9.82
C ASP A 1 -0.21 -22.80 -10.61
N GLY A 2 -0.58 -22.11 -11.71
CA GLY A 2 -1.56 -22.58 -12.70
C GLY A 2 -3.01 -22.66 -12.20
N ARG A 3 -3.32 -22.00 -11.08
CA ARG A 3 -4.65 -22.09 -10.47
C ARG A 3 -5.71 -21.39 -11.31
N ARG A 4 -6.85 -22.05 -11.51
CA ARG A 4 -8.07 -21.41 -12.00
C ARG A 4 -8.77 -20.72 -10.84
N VAL A 5 -8.88 -19.40 -10.90
CA VAL A 5 -9.41 -18.58 -9.81
C VAL A 5 -10.71 -17.92 -10.25
N HIS A 6 -11.74 -17.99 -9.40
CA HIS A 6 -12.97 -17.24 -9.56
C HIS A 6 -13.15 -16.33 -8.35
N VAL A 7 -13.32 -15.03 -8.58
CA VAL A 7 -13.49 -14.03 -7.53
C VAL A 7 -14.91 -13.49 -7.61
N ILE A 8 -15.63 -13.53 -6.48
CA ILE A 8 -16.97 -12.97 -6.36
C ILE A 8 -16.87 -11.78 -5.40
N GLU A 9 -17.25 -10.61 -5.87
CA GLU A 9 -17.30 -9.35 -5.12
C GLU A 9 -18.70 -8.76 -5.29
N ARG A 10 -19.27 -8.22 -4.21
CA ARG A 10 -20.63 -7.65 -4.24
C ARG A 10 -20.69 -6.36 -5.07
N ASP A 11 -19.65 -5.55 -5.00
CA ASP A 11 -19.55 -4.29 -5.76
C ASP A 11 -18.13 -4.04 -6.30
N LEU A 12 -18.02 -4.02 -7.63
CA LEU A 12 -16.78 -3.77 -8.36
C LEU A 12 -16.46 -2.28 -8.55
N LYS A 13 -17.34 -1.36 -8.13
CA LYS A 13 -17.06 0.08 -8.11
C LYS A 13 -15.92 0.40 -7.15
N GLU A 14 -15.34 1.60 -7.30
CA GLU A 14 -14.26 2.06 -6.43
C GLU A 14 -14.78 2.21 -4.99
N PRO A 15 -14.21 1.47 -4.01
CA PRO A 15 -14.63 1.59 -2.62
C PRO A 15 -14.39 3.00 -2.07
N GLN A 16 -15.42 3.60 -1.48
CA GLN A 16 -15.32 4.85 -0.73
C GLN A 16 -15.28 4.56 0.78
N ARG A 17 -14.07 4.49 1.33
CA ARG A 17 -13.85 4.23 2.78
C ARG A 17 -12.49 4.77 3.24
N PHE A 18 -12.39 5.11 4.53
CA PHE A 18 -11.16 5.58 5.18
C PHE A 18 -10.21 4.45 5.61
N MET A 19 -10.72 3.21 5.71
CA MET A 19 -9.92 2.10 6.19
C MET A 19 -8.85 1.69 5.17
N GLY A 20 -7.63 1.48 5.65
CA GLY A 20 -6.51 1.00 4.83
C GLY A 20 -5.88 2.07 3.94
N GLU A 21 -5.82 3.31 4.41
CA GLU A 21 -5.20 4.45 3.70
C GLU A 21 -3.74 4.72 4.10
N LEU A 22 -3.19 3.98 5.06
CA LEU A 22 -1.75 3.96 5.36
C LEU A 22 -1.17 2.57 5.13
N MET A 23 -0.28 2.46 4.15
CA MET A 23 0.54 1.28 3.92
C MET A 23 1.87 1.41 4.65
N GLN A 24 2.17 0.45 5.52
CA GLN A 24 3.47 0.36 6.20
C GLN A 24 4.56 -0.07 5.22
N ALA A 25 5.82 0.30 5.50
CA ALA A 25 6.99 -0.09 4.69
C ALA A 25 7.06 -1.62 4.46
N GLY A 26 6.73 -2.42 5.48
CA GLY A 26 6.68 -3.88 5.36
C GLY A 26 5.56 -4.39 4.43
N GLY A 27 4.42 -3.70 4.36
CA GLY A 27 3.35 -4.01 3.42
C GLY A 27 3.76 -3.76 1.97
N ARG A 28 4.46 -2.64 1.74
CA ARG A 28 5.06 -2.31 0.44
C ARG A 28 6.08 -3.36 0.00
N LEU A 29 6.99 -3.78 0.90
CA LEU A 29 7.90 -4.90 0.61
C LEU A 29 7.15 -6.14 0.14
N LYS A 30 6.04 -6.47 0.81
CA LYS A 30 5.29 -7.66 0.48
C LYS A 30 4.64 -7.55 -0.89
N LEU A 31 4.11 -6.39 -1.27
CA LEU A 31 3.61 -6.15 -2.63
C LEU A 31 4.70 -6.35 -3.67
N ALA A 32 5.90 -5.82 -3.43
CA ALA A 32 7.02 -6.02 -4.33
C ALA A 32 7.43 -7.49 -4.47
N GLN A 33 7.52 -8.23 -3.37
CA GLN A 33 7.81 -9.67 -3.39
C GLN A 33 6.75 -10.47 -4.17
N LEU A 34 5.51 -9.96 -4.24
CA LEU A 34 4.40 -10.54 -5.00
C LEU A 34 4.34 -10.03 -6.45
N GLY A 35 5.22 -9.11 -6.87
CA GLY A 35 5.17 -8.50 -8.20
C GLY A 35 3.98 -7.55 -8.41
N LEU A 36 3.46 -6.96 -7.34
CA LEU A 36 2.27 -6.09 -7.32
C LEU A 36 2.58 -4.62 -6.97
N GLU A 37 3.85 -4.25 -6.83
CA GLU A 37 4.30 -2.89 -6.47
C GLU A 37 3.81 -1.81 -7.46
N ASP A 38 3.64 -2.17 -8.73
CA ASP A 38 3.13 -1.29 -9.79
C ASP A 38 1.66 -0.85 -9.56
N CYS A 39 0.94 -1.54 -8.66
CA CYS A 39 -0.39 -1.12 -8.23
C CYS A 39 -0.38 0.15 -7.36
N LEU A 40 0.79 0.57 -6.84
CA LEU A 40 0.95 1.84 -6.13
C LEU A 40 1.20 3.04 -7.06
N LYS A 41 1.38 2.82 -8.37
CA LYS A 41 1.54 3.88 -9.36
C LYS A 41 0.18 4.46 -9.75
N GLU A 42 0.16 5.74 -10.11
CA GLU A 42 -1.02 6.45 -10.65
C GLU A 42 -2.22 6.57 -9.68
N ILE A 43 -2.02 6.27 -8.39
CA ILE A 43 -3.05 6.43 -7.36
C ILE A 43 -2.84 7.66 -6.47
N ASP A 44 -1.82 8.47 -6.79
CA ASP A 44 -1.39 9.62 -5.99
C ASP A 44 -1.00 9.22 -4.56
N ALA A 45 -0.25 8.12 -4.45
CA ALA A 45 0.26 7.64 -3.17
C ALA A 45 1.39 8.57 -2.68
N GLN A 46 1.25 9.06 -1.46
CA GLN A 46 2.17 9.99 -0.82
C GLN A 46 3.14 9.25 0.09
N GLU A 47 4.38 9.70 0.13
CA GLU A 47 5.43 9.11 0.97
C GLU A 47 5.21 9.40 2.46
N SER A 48 5.35 8.38 3.32
CA SER A 48 5.38 8.53 4.77
C SER A 48 6.76 8.15 5.30
N LYS A 49 7.58 9.14 5.67
CA LYS A 49 8.96 8.95 6.15
C LYS A 49 9.06 8.65 7.65
N SER A 50 8.07 9.10 8.41
CA SER A 50 8.10 9.03 9.87
C SER A 50 6.69 9.19 10.47
N LEU A 51 6.59 9.00 11.77
CA LEU A 51 5.44 9.32 12.60
C LEU A 51 5.87 10.30 13.70
N ALA A 52 5.26 11.47 13.76
CA ALA A 52 5.41 12.37 14.89
C ALA A 52 4.38 12.03 15.97
N ILE A 53 4.83 11.91 17.22
CA ILE A 53 3.99 11.61 18.40
C ILE A 53 4.05 12.83 19.31
N TYR A 54 2.90 13.41 19.62
CA TYR A 54 2.76 14.55 20.52
C TYR A 54 2.02 14.11 21.79
N LYS A 55 2.56 14.48 22.95
CA LYS A 55 1.95 14.19 24.25
C LYS A 55 2.41 15.20 25.29
N ASP A 56 1.47 15.84 25.99
CA ASP A 56 1.72 16.73 27.12
C ASP A 56 2.74 17.85 26.83
N GLY A 57 2.60 18.50 25.67
CA GLY A 57 3.53 19.56 25.21
C GLY A 57 4.91 19.07 24.76
N LYS A 58 5.19 17.77 24.84
CA LYS A 58 6.39 17.13 24.31
C LYS A 58 6.08 16.45 22.98
N HIS A 59 7.11 16.27 22.16
CA HIS A 59 7.00 15.49 20.94
C HIS A 59 8.23 14.62 20.70
N GLY A 60 8.05 13.56 19.93
CA GLY A 60 9.12 12.73 19.40
C GLY A 60 8.77 12.27 17.99
N THR A 61 9.78 12.04 17.16
CA THR A 61 9.60 11.59 15.78
C THR A 61 10.19 10.20 15.61
N LEU A 62 9.34 9.24 15.25
CA LEU A 62 9.73 7.87 14.92
C LEU A 62 9.96 7.79 13.41
N TYR A 63 11.22 7.73 13.00
CA TYR A 63 11.60 7.50 11.61
C TYR A 63 11.56 6.02 11.27
N TYR A 64 11.20 5.70 10.02
CA TYR A 64 11.46 4.35 9.53
C TYR A 64 12.98 4.08 9.48
N PRO A 65 13.42 2.82 9.68
CA PRO A 65 14.84 2.49 9.72
C PRO A 65 15.50 2.72 8.36
N SER A 66 16.69 3.32 8.34
CA SER A 66 17.54 3.37 7.15
C SER A 66 18.05 1.97 6.84
N SER A 67 17.61 1.38 5.73
CA SER A 67 18.06 0.05 5.31
C SER A 67 18.42 0.05 3.83
N THR A 68 19.63 -0.40 3.52
CA THR A 68 20.10 -0.66 2.16
C THR A 68 19.73 -2.06 1.67
N LYS A 69 19.21 -2.92 2.56
CA LYS A 69 18.82 -4.31 2.24
C LYS A 69 17.43 -4.45 1.62
N PHE A 70 16.73 -3.33 1.48
CA PHE A 70 15.36 -3.29 1.00
C PHE A 70 15.39 -2.89 -0.48
N PRO A 71 14.74 -3.64 -1.39
CA PRO A 71 14.75 -3.30 -2.82
C PRO A 71 14.03 -1.97 -3.13
N TYR A 72 13.36 -1.38 -2.13
CA TYR A 72 12.66 -0.10 -2.20
C TYR A 72 12.94 0.71 -0.94
N GLU A 73 12.68 2.01 -0.98
CA GLU A 73 12.80 2.87 0.21
C GLU A 73 11.96 2.31 1.37
N PRO A 74 12.54 2.17 2.58
CA PRO A 74 11.87 1.60 3.75
C PRO A 74 10.90 2.63 4.34
N GLN A 75 9.85 2.99 3.61
CA GLN A 75 8.93 4.05 3.98
C GLN A 75 7.49 3.63 3.72
N GLY A 76 6.59 4.20 4.49
CA GLY A 76 5.16 4.01 4.28
C GLY A 76 4.65 4.77 3.05
N ARG A 77 3.39 4.50 2.72
CA ARG A 77 2.63 5.26 1.71
C ARG A 77 1.24 5.60 2.26
N PHE A 78 0.88 6.87 2.26
CA PHE A 78 -0.51 7.30 2.37
C PHE A 78 -1.16 7.20 1.00
N LEU A 79 -2.39 6.70 0.93
CA LEU A 79 -3.06 6.42 -0.34
C LEU A 79 -4.57 6.43 -0.20
N ARG A 80 -5.29 6.57 -1.30
CA ARG A 80 -6.73 6.35 -1.35
C ARG A 80 -7.00 4.86 -1.52
N ASN A 81 -7.64 4.24 -0.52
CA ASN A 81 -7.84 2.79 -0.51
C ASN A 81 -8.58 2.30 -1.77
N GLY A 82 -9.63 3.02 -2.17
CA GLY A 82 -10.41 2.69 -3.35
C GLY A 82 -9.58 2.58 -4.63
N ARG A 83 -8.67 3.54 -4.84
CA ARG A 83 -7.77 3.55 -6.01
C ARG A 83 -6.82 2.37 -6.01
N LEU A 84 -6.21 2.04 -4.85
CA LEU A 84 -5.36 0.85 -4.72
C LEU A 84 -6.14 -0.44 -5.02
N VAL A 85 -7.34 -0.59 -4.45
CA VAL A 85 -8.20 -1.75 -4.71
C VAL A 85 -8.51 -1.87 -6.21
N GLN A 86 -8.80 -0.76 -6.89
CA GLN A 86 -9.04 -0.79 -8.34
C GLN A 86 -7.80 -1.16 -9.15
N ARG A 87 -6.61 -0.69 -8.76
CA ARG A 87 -5.35 -1.13 -9.40
C ARG A 87 -5.13 -2.63 -9.24
N LEU A 88 -5.34 -3.16 -8.03
CA LEU A 88 -5.22 -4.59 -7.74
C LEU A 88 -6.23 -5.43 -8.54
N ARG A 89 -7.48 -4.99 -8.65
CA ARG A 89 -8.52 -5.64 -9.47
C ARG A 89 -8.13 -5.66 -10.94
N LYS A 90 -7.69 -4.53 -11.51
CA LYS A 90 -7.20 -4.44 -12.89
C LYS A 90 -6.01 -5.38 -13.13
N LYS A 91 -5.07 -5.42 -12.19
CA LYS A 91 -3.91 -6.31 -12.26
C LYS A 91 -4.33 -7.78 -12.25
N ALA A 92 -5.23 -8.17 -11.36
CA ALA A 92 -5.75 -9.54 -11.31
C ALA A 92 -6.43 -9.96 -12.63
N ILE A 93 -7.24 -9.07 -13.22
CA ILE A 93 -7.89 -9.33 -14.53
C ILE A 93 -6.85 -9.49 -15.64
N SER A 94 -5.77 -8.69 -15.65
CA SER A 94 -4.73 -8.79 -16.68
C SER A 94 -3.87 -10.06 -16.60
N LEU A 95 -3.97 -10.81 -15.50
CA LEU A 95 -3.23 -12.05 -15.26
C LEU A 95 -4.12 -13.30 -15.44
N ALA A 96 -5.42 -13.12 -15.65
CA ALA A 96 -6.38 -14.18 -15.92
C ALA A 96 -6.39 -14.51 -17.42
#